data_AF-X0X350-F1
#
_entry.id   AF-X0X350-F1
#
_cell.length_a   1.000
_cell.length_b   1.000
_cell.length_c   1.000
_cell.angle_alpha   90.00
_cell.angle_beta   90.00
_cell.angle_gamma   90.00
#
_symmetry.space_group_name_H-M   'P 1'
#
loop_
_entity.id
_entity.type
_entity.pdbx_description
1 polymer ?
#
loop_
_entity_poly.entity_id
_entity_poly.type
_entity_poly.pdbx_seq_one_letter_code
_entity_poly.pdbx_strand_id
1 'polypeptide(L)' 'MPDEWDVQKILSDWLRAHGYDGLCNLDAECGCELSDLCPYMDESILDCKPGYKRPNPSGESPWLMHPEKEPADA' A
#
# COMPACT_ATOMS: atom_id res chain seq x y z
N MET A 1 -24.22 -4.23 -11.08
CA MET A 1 -24.34 -5.42 -10.19
C MET A 1 -23.75 -5.00 -8.85
N PRO A 2 -24.50 -4.90 -7.74
CA PRO A 2 -24.00 -4.26 -6.52
C PRO A 2 -23.54 -5.22 -5.40
N ASP A 3 -23.46 -6.52 -5.65
CA ASP A 3 -23.06 -7.51 -4.63
C ASP A 3 -21.92 -8.44 -5.11
N GLU A 4 -20.98 -7.90 -5.88
CA GLU A 4 -19.72 -8.57 -6.17
C GLU A 4 -18.74 -8.29 -5.03
N TRP A 5 -18.12 -9.33 -4.47
CA TRP A 5 -17.03 -9.17 -3.52
C TRP A 5 -15.87 -8.45 -4.20
N ASP A 6 -15.79 -7.15 -3.96
CA ASP A 6 -14.74 -6.31 -4.47
C ASP A 6 -13.45 -6.59 -3.67
N VAL A 7 -12.52 -7.30 -4.30
CA VAL A 7 -11.20 -7.63 -3.71
C VAL A 7 -10.48 -6.36 -3.26
N GLN A 8 -10.63 -5.25 -4.00
CA GLN A 8 -10.06 -3.97 -3.62
C GLN A 8 -10.67 -3.50 -2.30
N LYS A 9 -11.99 -3.59 -2.14
CA LYS A 9 -12.69 -3.23 -0.90
C LYS A 9 -12.25 -4.12 0.26
N ILE A 10 -12.20 -5.44 0.08
CA ILE A 10 -11.77 -6.39 1.12
C ILE A 10 -10.36 -6.07 1.60
N LEU A 11 -9.43 -5.85 0.66
CA LEU A 11 -8.05 -5.52 0.96
C LEU A 11 -7.94 -4.15 1.64
N SER A 12 -8.66 -3.15 1.15
CA SER A 12 -8.68 -1.79 1.72
C SER A 12 -9.18 -1.80 3.16
N ASP A 13 -10.27 -2.52 3.43
CA ASP A 13 -10.86 -2.63 4.76
C ASP A 13 -9.91 -3.35 5.72
N TRP A 14 -9.24 -4.42 5.26
CA TRP A 14 -8.24 -5.13 6.05
C TRP A 14 -7.03 -4.24 6.37
N LEU A 15 -6.45 -3.57 5.37
CA LEU A 15 -5.30 -2.68 5.55
C LEU A 15 -5.63 -1.54 6.52
N ARG A 16 -6.80 -0.91 6.35
CA ARG A 16 -7.28 0.16 7.23
C ARG A 16 -7.51 -0.33 8.66
N ALA A 17 -8.11 -1.52 8.84
CA ALA A 17 -8.33 -2.10 10.16
C ALA A 17 -7.03 -2.39 10.92
N HIS A 18 -5.92 -2.61 10.21
CA HIS A 18 -4.59 -2.85 10.78
C HIS A 18 -3.70 -1.60 10.81
N GLY A 19 -4.19 -0.46 10.32
CA GLY A 19 -3.49 0.82 10.36
C GLY A 19 -2.43 1.02 9.28
N TYR A 20 -2.54 0.32 8.15
CA TYR A 20 -1.69 0.52 6.98
C TYR A 20 -2.31 1.54 6.02
N ASP A 21 -1.46 2.28 5.30
CA ASP A 21 -1.87 3.31 4.34
C ASP A 21 -1.92 2.79 2.89
N GLY A 22 -1.49 1.56 2.65
CA GLY A 22 -1.46 0.97 1.32
C GLY A 22 -0.65 -0.30 1.20
N LEU A 23 -0.17 -0.57 0.00
CA LEU A 23 0.75 -1.67 -0.33
C LEU A 23 2.06 -1.13 -0.90
N CYS A 24 3.14 -1.88 -0.71
CA CYS A 24 4.43 -1.63 -1.34
C CYS A 24 5.09 -2.93 -1.81
N ASN A 25 5.90 -2.84 -2.86
CA ASN A 25 6.87 -3.85 -3.21
C ASN A 25 8.22 -3.15 -3.39
N LEU A 26 9.18 -3.47 -2.51
CA LEU A 26 10.51 -2.85 -2.55
C LEU A 26 11.37 -3.34 -3.73
N ASP A 27 11.12 -4.54 -4.23
CA ASP A 27 11.85 -5.10 -5.38
C ASP A 27 11.43 -4.41 -6.68
N ALA A 28 10.14 -4.11 -6.80
CA ALA A 28 9.57 -3.35 -7.92
C ALA A 28 9.58 -1.83 -7.70
N GLU A 29 10.15 -1.35 -6.58
CA GLU A 29 10.17 0.06 -6.16
C GLU A 29 8.78 0.75 -6.28
N CYS A 30 7.72 0.01 -5.99
CA CYS A 30 6.34 0.44 -6.21
C CYS A 30 5.55 0.58 -4.89
N GLY A 31 4.57 1.47 -4.90
CA GLY A 31 3.68 1.69 -3.76
C GLY A 31 2.33 2.24 -4.20
N CYS A 32 1.25 1.68 -3.65
CA CYS A 32 -0.13 2.08 -3.95
C CYS A 32 -0.83 2.48 -2.65
N GLU A 33 -1.60 3.57 -2.67
CA GLU A 33 -2.41 4.01 -1.52
C GLU A 33 -3.74 3.26 -1.46
N LEU A 34 -4.40 3.22 -0.30
CA LEU A 34 -5.74 2.62 -0.15
C LEU A 34 -6.75 3.11 -1.21
N SER A 35 -6.71 4.40 -1.55
CA SER A 35 -7.60 5.03 -2.53
C SER A 35 -7.29 4.66 -3.97
N ASP A 36 -6.07 4.19 -4.25
CA ASP A 36 -5.58 3.85 -5.58
C ASP A 36 -4.87 2.49 -5.55
N LEU A 37 -5.47 1.54 -4.83
CA LEU A 37 -5.06 0.15 -4.84
C LEU A 37 -5.30 -0.41 -6.23
N CYS A 38 -4.28 -0.29 -7.07
CA CYS A 38 -4.24 -0.95 -8.36
C CYS A 38 -3.59 -2.32 -8.11
N PRO A 39 -4.33 -3.43 -8.11
CA PRO A 39 -3.70 -4.74 -8.23
C PRO A 39 -3.09 -4.78 -9.63
N TYR A 40 -1.87 -4.24 -9.79
CA TYR A 40 -1.13 -4.36 -11.02
C TYR A 40 -1.02 -5.86 -11.31
N MET A 41 -1.70 -6.30 -12.37
CA MET A 41 -1.82 -7.70 -12.78
C MET A 41 -0.52 -8.17 -13.44
N ASP A 42 0.58 -8.08 -12.70
CA ASP A 42 1.87 -8.62 -13.06
C ASP A 42 2.38 -9.51 -11.92
N GLU A 43 3.38 -10.34 -12.20
CA GLU A 43 3.91 -11.35 -11.26
C GLU A 43 4.40 -10.72 -9.93
N SER A 44 4.75 -9.43 -9.96
CA SER A 44 5.15 -8.62 -8.80
C SER A 44 4.08 -8.42 -7.71
N ILE A 45 2.80 -8.73 -7.98
CA ILE A 45 1.72 -8.60 -6.98
C ILE A 45 1.84 -9.62 -5.84
N LEU A 46 2.49 -10.76 -6.10
CA LEU A 46 2.63 -11.85 -5.13
C LEU A 46 3.49 -11.46 -3.92
N ASP A 47 4.36 -10.46 -4.10
CA ASP A 47 5.28 -9.97 -3.08
C ASP A 47 4.86 -8.61 -2.51
N CYS A 48 3.66 -8.13 -2.81
CA CYS A 48 3.13 -6.91 -2.20
C CYS A 48 2.97 -7.08 -0.69
N LYS A 49 3.54 -6.14 0.06
CA LYS A 49 3.47 -6.08 1.52
C LYS A 49 2.67 -4.86 1.96
N PRO A 50 1.99 -4.92 3.13
CA PRO A 50 1.37 -3.73 3.73
C PRO A 50 2.40 -2.62 3.93
N GLY A 51 2.02 -1.40 3.58
CA GLY A 51 2.90 -0.23 3.60
C GLY A 51 2.31 0.94 4.38
N TYR A 52 3.20 1.76 4.91
CA TYR A 52 2.93 3.04 5.56
C TYR A 52 3.39 4.18 4.67
N LYS A 53 2.55 5.20 4.51
CA LYS A 53 2.86 6.35 3.67
C LYS A 53 3.81 7.27 4.41
N ARG A 54 4.95 7.58 3.80
CA ARG A 54 5.95 8.51 4.37
C ARG A 54 6.38 9.56 3.36
N PRO A 55 6.81 10.76 3.81
CA PRO A 55 7.45 11.73 2.94
C PRO A 55 8.70 11.15 2.28
N ASN A 56 8.93 11.44 1.00
CA ASN A 56 10.13 11.00 0.32
C ASN A 56 11.27 12.02 0.53
N PRO A 57 12.39 11.64 1.18
CA PRO A 57 13.51 12.55 1.41
C PRO A 57 14.24 12.94 0.12
N SER A 58 14.17 12.12 -0.93
CA SER A 58 14.84 12.39 -2.22
C SER A 58 14.12 13.47 -3.04
N GLY A 59 12.86 13.76 -2.74
CA GLY A 59 12.07 14.80 -3.43
C GLY A 59 11.61 14.46 -4.85
N GLU A 60 11.93 13.27 -5.36
CA GLU A 60 11.49 12.79 -6.69
C GLU A 60 9.98 12.59 -6.76
N SER A 61 9.39 12.20 -5.62
CA SER A 61 7.95 12.08 -5.39
C SER A 61 7.61 12.74 -4.05
N PRO A 62 6.37 13.16 -3.82
CA PRO A 62 5.98 13.73 -2.51
C PRO A 62 5.99 12.70 -1.38
N TRP A 63 5.83 11.42 -1.69
CA TRP A 63 5.75 10.33 -0.71
C TRP A 63 6.25 9.01 -1.30
N LEU A 64 6.56 8.05 -0.42
CA LEU A 64 6.76 6.64 -0.74
C LEU A 64 6.10 5.74 0.32
N MET A 65 5.81 4.50 -0.05
CA MET A 65 5.31 3.48 0.89
C MET A 65 6.48 2.70 1.48
N HIS A 66 6.47 2.52 2.81
CA HIS A 66 7.46 1.71 3.53
C HIS A 66 6.80 0.53 4.23
N PRO A 67 7.39 -0.68 4.18
CA PRO A 67 6.81 -1.85 4.85
C PRO A 67 6.93 -1.79 6.38
N GLU A 68 7.85 -0.98 6.90
CA GLU A 68 8.03 -0.77 8.32
C GLU A 68 7.20 0.41 8.78
N LYS A 69 6.65 0.32 10.00
CA LYS A 69 6.06 1.49 10.66
C LYS A 69 7.20 2.37 11.13
N GLU A 70 7.09 3.69 10.95
CA GLU A 70 8.02 4.57 11.64
C GLU A 70 7.82 4.32 13.14
N PRO A 71 8.88 4.14 13.95
CA PRO A 71 8.69 4.10 15.38
C PRO A 71 7.93 5.38 15.73
N ALA A 72 6.70 5.22 16.21
CA ALA A 72 5.96 6.32 16.78
C ALA A 72 6.81 6.77 17.97
N ASP A 73 7.55 7.86 17.76
CA ASP A 73 8.45 8.45 18.74
C ASP A 73 7.68 8.61 20.06
N ALA A 74 8.35 8.23 21.15
CA ALA A 74 7.81 8.16 22.50
C ALA A 74 7.50 9.55 23.09
#